data_AF-A0A7K4ILD3-F1
#
_entry.id   AF-A0A7K4ILD3-F1
#
_cell.length_a   1.000
_cell.length_b   1.000
_cell.length_c   1.000
_cell.angle_alpha   90.00
_cell.angle_beta   90.00
_cell.angle_gamma   90.00
#
_symmetry.space_group_name_H-M   'P 1'
#
loop_
_entity.id
_entity.type
_entity.pdbx_description
1 polymer ?
#
loop_
_entity_poly.entity_id
_entity_poly.type
_entity_poly.pdbx_seq_one_letter_code
_entity_poly.pdbx_strand_id
1 'polypeptide(L)'
;MPTCPSCRSKVSEPLKTWPIVEPKKSGEIVESTVGIYRCTKCKAKFPFVVGKQGLRLIESNKLEELHDTIKKMSKVKQDLTEKVDQLEQEKMVAEESLVLTRLEGKAENLKVEVSLLREVKRELEGMIKYLEHAPFQFGAKSPYNQIEGSNSAHHSYDMNT
;
A
#
# COMPACT_ATOMS: atom_id res chain seq x y z
N MET A 1 -19.83 10.16 42.29
CA MET A 1 -19.91 11.48 42.95
C MET A 1 -20.39 11.27 44.38
N PRO A 2 -19.57 11.58 45.39
CA PRO A 2 -19.91 11.32 46.79
C PRO A 2 -21.03 12.21 47.33
N THR A 3 -21.74 11.67 48.31
CA THR A 3 -22.86 12.32 48.98
C THR A 3 -22.42 12.81 50.35
N CYS A 4 -22.69 14.08 50.66
CA CYS A 4 -22.38 14.67 51.95
C CYS A 4 -23.13 13.92 53.06
N PRO A 5 -22.44 13.40 54.09
CA PRO A 5 -23.10 12.63 55.16
C PRO A 5 -24.02 13.50 56.02
N SER A 6 -23.76 14.81 56.11
CA SER A 6 -24.54 15.71 56.97
C SER A 6 -25.83 16.23 56.32
N CYS A 7 -25.84 16.50 55.01
CA CYS A 7 -26.99 17.14 54.33
C CYS A 7 -27.40 16.48 53.01
N ARG A 8 -26.80 15.33 52.67
CA ARG A 8 -27.10 14.51 51.49
C ARG A 8 -26.93 15.21 50.12
N SER A 9 -26.31 16.39 50.08
CA SER A 9 -25.95 17.03 48.82
C SER A 9 -24.79 16.30 48.15
N LYS A 10 -24.81 16.24 46.82
CA LYS A 10 -23.71 15.67 46.04
C LYS A 10 -22.55 16.66 45.97
N VAL A 11 -21.32 16.18 46.11
CA VAL A 11 -20.10 16.99 46.01
C VAL A 11 -19.23 16.40 44.90
N SER A 12 -18.82 17.23 43.93
CA SER A 12 -18.11 16.78 42.73
C SER A 12 -16.65 16.46 42.98
N GLU A 13 -15.91 17.39 43.57
CA GLU A 13 -14.45 17.33 43.63
C GLU A 13 -13.90 17.31 45.07
N PRO A 14 -12.84 16.52 45.32
CA PRO A 14 -12.13 16.56 46.60
C PRO A 14 -11.26 17.81 46.70
N LEU A 15 -11.09 18.35 47.90
CA LEU A 15 -10.12 19.41 48.21
C LEU A 15 -8.68 18.91 48.13
N LYS A 16 -8.46 17.67 48.54
CA LYS A 16 -7.14 17.03 48.57
C LYS A 16 -7.34 15.53 48.47
N THR A 17 -6.44 14.86 47.77
CA THR A 17 -6.36 13.40 47.68
C THR A 17 -5.01 12.90 48.16
N TRP A 18 -4.97 11.67 48.65
CA TRP A 18 -3.73 10.95 48.93
C TRP A 18 -3.94 9.44 48.75
N PRO A 19 -2.88 8.70 48.40
CA PRO A 19 -2.91 7.24 48.36
C PRO A 19 -2.81 6.65 49.78
N ILE A 20 -3.49 5.53 49.99
CA ILE A 20 -3.33 4.66 51.15
C ILE A 20 -3.13 3.25 50.63
N VAL A 21 -2.02 2.62 51.03
CA VAL A 21 -1.72 1.23 50.65
C VAL A 21 -2.12 0.32 51.79
N GLU A 22 -3.00 -0.63 51.51
CA GLU A 22 -3.55 -1.57 52.49
C GLU A 22 -3.33 -3.02 52.00
N PRO A 23 -2.63 -3.86 52.80
CA PRO A 23 -2.59 -5.29 52.54
C PRO A 23 -3.92 -5.95 52.95
N LYS A 24 -4.54 -6.71 52.06
CA LYS A 24 -5.69 -7.54 52.38
C LYS A 24 -5.26 -8.85 53.02
N LYS A 25 -6.18 -9.47 53.77
CA LYS A 25 -6.01 -10.83 54.33
C LYS A 25 -5.73 -11.91 53.27
N SER A 26 -6.11 -11.67 52.01
CA SER A 26 -5.83 -12.56 50.87
C SER A 26 -4.39 -12.47 50.35
N GLY A 27 -3.56 -11.57 50.88
CA GLY A 27 -2.21 -11.30 50.37
C GLY A 27 -2.15 -10.31 49.21
N GLU A 28 -3.30 -9.87 48.69
CA GLU A 28 -3.37 -8.77 47.72
C GLU A 28 -3.03 -7.44 48.38
N ILE A 29 -2.24 -6.60 47.72
CA ILE A 29 -2.02 -5.22 48.12
C ILE A 29 -2.97 -4.35 47.31
N VAL A 30 -3.71 -3.46 47.97
CA VAL A 30 -4.57 -2.49 47.29
C VAL A 30 -4.14 -1.09 47.68
N GLU A 31 -3.96 -0.22 46.69
CA GLU A 31 -3.83 1.20 46.90
C GLU A 31 -5.20 1.86 46.70
N SER A 32 -5.72 2.50 47.74
CA SER A 32 -6.94 3.31 47.70
C SER A 32 -6.57 4.79 47.67
N THR A 33 -7.09 5.52 46.70
CA THR A 33 -7.00 7.00 46.70
C THR A 33 -8.15 7.55 47.54
N VAL A 34 -7.84 8.23 48.65
CA VAL A 34 -8.83 8.86 49.52
C VAL A 34 -8.82 10.36 49.28
N GLY A 35 -10.00 10.96 49.15
CA GLY A 35 -10.21 12.39 49.00
C GLY A 35 -10.95 13.00 50.18
N ILE A 36 -10.56 14.20 50.60
CA ILE A 36 -11.34 15.02 51.54
C ILE A 36 -12.24 15.94 50.75
N TYR A 37 -13.54 15.78 50.90
CA TYR A 37 -14.55 16.61 50.25
C TYR A 37 -15.02 17.70 51.22
N ARG A 38 -15.38 18.86 50.68
CA ARG A 38 -16.07 19.92 51.44
C ARG A 38 -17.41 20.21 50.80
N CYS A 39 -18.47 20.00 51.55
CA CYS A 39 -19.82 20.28 51.11
C CYS A 39 -20.02 21.79 50.90
N THR A 40 -20.55 22.20 49.75
CA THR A 40 -20.85 23.61 49.46
C THR A 40 -22.04 24.13 50.25
N LYS A 41 -23.03 23.25 50.55
CA LYS A 41 -24.25 23.60 51.32
C LYS A 41 -24.01 23.78 52.82
N CYS A 42 -23.47 22.77 53.50
CA CYS A 42 -23.32 22.79 54.96
C CYS A 42 -21.87 22.94 55.44
N LYS A 43 -20.91 23.13 54.53
CA LYS A 43 -19.47 23.31 54.80
C LYS A 43 -18.75 22.14 55.51
N ALA A 44 -19.46 21.05 55.80
CA ALA A 44 -18.89 19.84 56.40
C ALA A 44 -17.77 19.25 55.53
N LYS A 45 -16.69 18.80 56.18
CA LYS A 45 -15.59 18.06 55.56
C LYS A 45 -15.76 16.57 55.82
N PHE A 46 -15.55 15.73 54.81
CA PHE A 46 -15.66 14.28 54.97
C PHE A 46 -14.74 13.53 54.01
N PRO A 47 -14.17 12.39 54.42
CA PRO A 47 -13.36 11.54 53.55
C PRO A 47 -14.27 10.69 52.64
N PHE A 48 -13.77 10.38 51.45
CA PHE A 48 -14.40 9.43 50.54
C PHE A 48 -13.34 8.77 49.64
N VAL A 49 -13.52 7.50 49.30
CA VAL A 49 -12.61 6.77 48.41
C VAL A 49 -12.89 7.15 46.97
N VAL A 50 -11.91 7.75 46.30
CA VAL A 50 -11.98 8.23 44.91
C VAL A 50 -11.69 7.10 43.93
N GLY A 51 -10.74 6.21 44.28
CA GLY A 51 -10.31 5.12 43.42
C GLY A 51 -9.64 4.01 44.22
N LYS A 52 -9.56 2.82 43.61
CA LYS A 52 -8.83 1.66 44.15
C LYS A 52 -8.09 0.98 43.01
N GLN A 53 -6.82 0.65 43.22
CA GLN A 53 -6.04 -0.18 42.31
C GLN A 53 -5.38 -1.35 43.04
N GLY A 54 -5.37 -2.52 42.43
CA GLY A 54 -4.63 -3.67 42.92
C GLY A 54 -3.16 -3.55 42.55
N LEU A 55 -2.27 -3.69 43.54
CA LEU A 55 -0.84 -3.76 43.35
C LEU A 55 -0.39 -5.22 43.36
N ARG A 56 0.54 -5.55 42.45
CA ARG A 56 1.22 -6.84 42.44
C ARG A 56 2.66 -6.63 42.88
N LEU A 57 3.12 -7.44 43.82
CA LEU A 57 4.53 -7.53 44.13
C LEU A 57 5.23 -8.31 43.02
N ILE A 58 6.30 -7.74 42.49
CA ILE A 58 7.16 -8.37 41.50
C ILE A 58 8.54 -8.45 42.15
N GLU A 59 9.16 -9.63 42.09
CA GLU A 59 10.54 -9.81 42.53
C GLU A 59 11.47 -8.92 41.70
N SER A 60 12.40 -8.24 42.35
CA SER A 60 13.29 -7.26 41.70
C SER A 60 14.05 -7.87 40.51
N ASN A 61 14.52 -9.11 40.64
CA ASN A 61 15.25 -9.81 39.57
C ASN A 61 14.37 -10.00 38.32
N LYS A 62 13.09 -10.33 38.52
CA LYS A 62 12.14 -10.51 37.42
C LYS A 62 11.81 -9.19 36.73
N LEU A 63 11.81 -8.08 37.48
CA LEU A 63 11.65 -6.74 36.90
C LEU A 63 12.84 -6.37 36.01
N GLU A 64 14.06 -6.73 36.43
CA GLU A 64 15.28 -6.52 35.64
C GLU A 64 15.28 -7.35 34.35
N GLU A 65 14.90 -8.63 34.41
CA GLU A 65 14.73 -9.48 33.23
C GLU A 65 13.71 -8.92 32.22
N LEU A 66 12.59 -8.38 32.72
CA LEU A 66 11.58 -7.74 31.88
C LEU A 66 12.13 -6.48 31.22
N HIS A 67 12.88 -5.65 31.95
CA HIS A 67 13.54 -4.46 31.40
C HIS A 67 14.54 -4.83 30.29
N ASP A 68 15.37 -5.84 30.50
CA ASP A 68 16.32 -6.32 29.50
C ASP A 68 15.62 -6.87 28.27
N THR A 69 14.50 -7.57 28.46
CA THR A 69 13.68 -8.08 27.37
C THR A 69 13.09 -6.94 26.54
N ILE A 70 12.53 -5.91 27.20
CA ILE A 70 12.00 -4.72 26.53
C ILE A 70 13.11 -4.02 25.73
N LYS A 71 14.31 -3.89 26.28
CA LYS A 71 15.46 -3.28 25.60
C LYS A 71 15.93 -4.08 24.39
N LYS A 72 15.95 -5.41 24.48
CA LYS A 72 16.26 -6.29 23.34
C LYS A 72 15.19 -6.16 22.26
N MET A 73 13.91 -6.20 22.64
CA MET A 73 12.80 -6.06 21.71
C MET A 73 12.78 -4.69 21.02
N SER A 74 13.08 -3.60 21.74
CA SER A 74 13.14 -2.27 21.14
C SER A 74 14.24 -2.17 20.09
N LYS A 75 15.40 -2.80 20.33
CA LYS A 75 16.49 -2.87 19.36
C LYS A 75 16.09 -3.66 18.11
N VAL A 76 15.52 -4.86 18.29
CA VAL A 76 15.03 -5.67 17.16
C VAL A 76 13.97 -4.92 16.35
N LYS A 77 13.05 -4.21 17.01
CA LYS A 77 12.05 -3.38 16.34
C LYS A 77 12.70 -2.28 15.49
N GLN A 78 13.70 -1.60 16.02
CA GLN A 78 14.44 -0.57 15.30
C GLN A 78 15.14 -1.15 14.07
N ASP A 79 15.88 -2.24 14.23
CA ASP A 79 16.61 -2.90 13.14
C ASP A 79 15.64 -3.39 12.04
N LEU A 80 14.47 -3.91 12.42
CA LEU A 80 13.45 -4.33 11.45
C LEU A 80 12.81 -3.15 10.72
N THR A 81 12.59 -2.01 11.40
CA THR A 81 12.05 -0.81 10.78
C THR A 81 13.00 -0.28 9.72
N GLU A 82 14.29 -0.18 10.05
CA GLU A 82 15.33 0.25 9.11
C GLU A 82 15.43 -0.68 7.89
N LYS A 83 15.33 -2.00 8.09
CA LYS A 83 15.31 -2.97 6.98
C LYS A 83 14.08 -2.83 6.08
N VAL A 84 12.91 -2.53 6.65
CA VAL A 84 11.71 -2.30 5.85
C VAL A 84 11.89 -1.04 4.99
N ASP A 85 12.35 0.06 5.59
CA ASP A 85 12.61 1.31 4.87
C ASP A 85 13.62 1.10 3.72
N GLN A 86 14.69 0.34 3.96
CA GLN A 86 15.68 -0.01 2.94
C GLN A 86 15.07 -0.83 1.80
N LEU A 87 14.30 -1.88 2.12
CA LEU A 87 13.69 -2.74 1.11
C LEU A 87 12.61 -2.00 0.29
N GLU A 88 11.89 -1.07 0.91
CA GLU A 88 10.94 -0.21 0.21
C GLU A 88 11.66 0.72 -0.79
N GLN A 89 12.80 1.29 -0.40
CA GLN A 89 13.62 2.09 -1.31
C GLN A 89 14.19 1.27 -2.47
N GLU A 90 14.77 0.10 -2.19
CA GLU A 90 15.30 -0.80 -3.21
C GLU A 90 14.21 -1.25 -4.19
N LYS A 91 13.02 -1.55 -3.67
CA LYS A 91 11.85 -1.89 -4.48
C LYS A 91 11.46 -0.75 -5.42
N MET A 92 11.35 0.49 -4.94
CA MET A 92 10.99 1.64 -5.78
C MET A 92 11.98 1.81 -6.94
N VAL A 93 13.28 1.74 -6.65
CA VAL A 93 14.34 1.87 -7.67
C VAL A 93 14.26 0.74 -8.70
N ALA A 94 14.03 -0.50 -8.25
CA ALA A 94 13.90 -1.64 -9.15
C ALA A 94 12.65 -1.54 -10.05
N GLU A 95 11.52 -1.09 -9.51
CA GLU A 95 10.28 -0.89 -10.27
C GLU A 95 10.43 0.21 -11.33
N GLU A 96 11.05 1.34 -10.99
CA GLU A 96 11.35 2.41 -11.94
C GLU A 96 12.26 1.93 -13.08
N SER A 97 13.33 1.20 -12.75
CA SER A 97 14.26 0.62 -13.72
C SER A 97 13.55 -0.30 -14.71
N LEU A 98 12.68 -1.19 -14.22
CA LEU A 98 11.90 -2.10 -15.07
C LEU A 98 10.97 -1.34 -16.04
N VAL A 99 10.33 -0.27 -15.58
CA VAL A 99 9.47 0.57 -16.42
C VAL A 99 10.29 1.27 -17.50
N LEU A 100 11.44 1.84 -17.14
CA LEU A 100 12.34 2.51 -18.09
C LEU A 100 12.80 1.55 -19.19
N THR A 101 13.34 0.38 -18.84
CA THR A 101 13.80 -0.61 -19.83
C THR A 101 12.67 -1.05 -20.76
N ARG A 102 11.45 -1.21 -20.22
CA ARG A 102 10.27 -1.55 -21.04
C ARG A 102 9.90 -0.44 -22.02
N LEU A 103 9.95 0.82 -21.59
CA LEU A 103 9.63 1.97 -22.44
C LEU A 103 10.70 2.19 -23.51
N GLU A 104 11.97 2.04 -23.15
CA GLU A 104 13.10 2.11 -24.09
C GLU A 104 12.97 1.05 -25.19
N GLY A 105 12.65 -0.20 -24.84
CA GLY A 105 12.42 -1.25 -25.82
C GLY A 105 11.26 -0.93 -26.78
N LYS A 106 10.15 -0.36 -26.28
CA LYS A 106 9.05 0.10 -27.13
C LYS A 106 9.47 1.26 -28.04
N ALA A 107 10.24 2.21 -27.52
CA ALA A 107 10.71 3.35 -28.29
C ALA A 107 11.62 2.91 -29.44
N GLU A 108 12.54 1.96 -29.20
CA GLU A 108 13.42 1.45 -30.25
C GLU A 108 12.64 0.64 -31.30
N ASN A 109 11.67 -0.18 -30.88
CA ASN A 109 10.79 -0.90 -31.83
C ASN A 109 10.00 0.07 -32.73
N LEU A 110 9.37 1.10 -32.14
CA LEU A 110 8.63 2.11 -32.89
C LEU A 110 9.54 2.90 -33.83
N LYS A 111 10.77 3.20 -33.41
CA LYS A 111 11.76 3.90 -34.24
C LYS A 111 12.14 3.07 -35.47
N VAL A 112 12.32 1.76 -35.31
CA VAL A 112 12.55 0.83 -36.44
C VAL A 112 11.34 0.82 -37.38
N GLU A 113 10.13 0.66 -36.85
CA GLU A 113 8.89 0.65 -37.64
C GLU A 113 8.69 1.95 -38.44
N VAL A 114 8.87 3.11 -37.79
CA VAL A 114 8.79 4.42 -38.46
C VAL A 114 9.86 4.54 -39.56
N SER A 115 11.06 4.01 -39.34
CA SER A 115 12.10 4.00 -40.38
C SER A 115 11.69 3.17 -41.60
N LEU A 116 11.14 1.97 -41.37
CA LEU A 116 10.64 1.09 -42.42
C LEU A 116 9.47 1.74 -43.19
N LEU A 117 8.49 2.29 -42.48
CA LEU A 117 7.35 2.97 -43.11
C LEU A 117 7.78 4.19 -43.94
N ARG A 118 8.81 4.92 -43.50
CA ARG A 118 9.39 6.02 -44.27
C ARG A 118 10.05 5.53 -45.56
N GLU A 119 10.72 4.39 -45.54
CA GLU A 119 11.29 3.78 -46.75
C GLU A 119 10.20 3.35 -47.72
N VAL A 120 9.24 2.55 -47.26
CA VAL A 120 8.12 2.09 -48.10
C VAL A 120 7.36 3.27 -48.71
N LYS A 121 7.14 4.34 -47.92
CA LYS A 121 6.54 5.57 -48.43
C LYS A 121 7.37 6.19 -49.56
N ARG A 122 8.70 6.29 -49.42
CA ARG A 122 9.58 6.83 -50.47
C ARG A 122 9.49 6.01 -51.75
N GLU A 123 9.49 4.69 -51.63
CA GLU A 123 9.38 3.77 -52.78
C GLU A 123 8.05 3.98 -53.52
N LEU A 124 6.93 4.01 -52.80
CA LEU A 124 5.61 4.24 -53.37
C LEU A 124 5.50 5.62 -54.05
N GLU A 125 6.00 6.67 -53.41
CA GLU A 125 6.05 8.02 -54.00
C GLU A 125 6.91 8.04 -55.29
N GLY A 126 7.99 7.27 -55.33
CA GLY A 126 8.82 7.08 -56.52
C GLY A 126 8.06 6.37 -57.65
N MET A 127 7.34 5.29 -57.34
CA MET A 127 6.52 4.56 -58.30
C MET A 127 5.40 5.43 -58.87
N ILE A 128 4.72 6.21 -58.03
CA ILE A 128 3.68 7.15 -58.47
C ILE A 128 4.25 8.15 -59.47
N LYS A 129 5.40 8.77 -59.16
CA LYS A 129 6.07 9.70 -60.09
C LYS A 129 6.42 9.03 -61.41
N TYR A 130 6.94 7.80 -61.39
CA TYR A 130 7.24 7.06 -62.60
C TYR A 130 5.99 6.83 -63.47
N LEU A 131 4.88 6.41 -62.86
CA LEU A 131 3.62 6.18 -63.56
C LEU A 131 3.00 7.48 -64.09
N GLU A 132 3.11 8.59 -63.38
CA GLU A 132 2.64 9.91 -63.83
C GLU A 132 3.42 10.44 -65.05
N HIS A 133 4.70 10.10 -65.16
CA HIS A 133 5.59 10.57 -66.24
C HIS A 133 5.80 9.53 -67.34
N ALA A 134 5.20 8.34 -67.22
CA ALA A 134 5.28 7.31 -68.24
C ALA A 134 4.48 7.73 -69.48
N PRO A 135 5.10 7.83 -70.68
CA PRO A 135 4.35 8.13 -71.90
C PRO A 135 3.41 6.97 -72.21
N PHE A 136 2.11 7.26 -72.23
CA PHE A 136 1.06 6.32 -72.62
C PHE A 136 1.27 5.89 -74.08
N GLN A 137 1.97 4.78 -74.33
CA GLN A 137 2.02 4.16 -75.66
C GLN A 137 0.73 3.36 -75.88
N PHE A 138 -0.27 4.01 -76.47
CA PHE A 138 -1.39 3.29 -77.09
C PHE A 138 -0.95 2.66 -78.41
N GLY A 139 -1.00 1.32 -78.46
CA GLY A 139 -1.36 0.58 -79.67
C GLY A 139 -0.24 -0.19 -80.39
N ALA A 140 -0.18 -1.51 -80.18
CA ALA A 140 -0.25 -2.50 -81.26
C ALA A 140 -0.34 -3.95 -80.72
N LYS A 141 -1.52 -4.55 -80.93
CA LYS A 141 -1.82 -5.98 -81.15
C LYS A 141 -1.37 -7.01 -80.09
N SER A 142 -2.36 -7.47 -79.32
CA SER A 142 -2.37 -8.77 -78.63
C SER A 142 -2.23 -9.92 -79.64
N PRO A 143 -1.27 -10.85 -79.47
CA PRO A 143 -1.15 -12.05 -80.27
C PRO A 143 -1.59 -13.29 -79.48
N TYR A 144 -2.74 -13.28 -78.82
CA TYR A 144 -3.30 -14.51 -78.25
C TYR A 144 -4.81 -14.58 -78.46
N ASN A 145 -5.18 -15.04 -79.65
CA ASN A 145 -6.41 -15.78 -79.89
C ASN A 145 -6.16 -16.81 -81.00
N GLN A 146 -5.77 -18.02 -80.59
CA GLN A 146 -5.90 -19.33 -81.23
C GLN A 146 -5.19 -20.26 -80.23
N ILE A 147 -5.90 -21.05 -79.44
CA ILE A 147 -6.29 -22.41 -79.79
C ILE A 147 -7.61 -22.74 -79.07
N GLU A 148 -8.65 -23.02 -79.86
CA GLU A 148 -9.78 -23.82 -79.41
C GLU A 148 -9.35 -25.30 -79.35
N GLY A 149 -9.83 -26.04 -78.33
CA GLY A 149 -9.93 -27.49 -78.42
C GLY A 149 -9.54 -28.29 -77.17
N SER A 150 -10.55 -28.61 -76.37
CA SER A 150 -10.74 -29.95 -75.75
C SER A 150 -9.88 -30.32 -74.53
N ASN A 151 -10.43 -30.21 -73.32
CA ASN A 151 -10.98 -31.38 -72.62
C ASN A 151 -11.51 -31.06 -71.22
N SER A 152 -12.72 -31.57 -70.97
CA SER A 152 -13.33 -31.74 -69.65
C SER A 152 -12.50 -32.64 -68.73
N ALA A 153 -12.35 -32.26 -67.46
CA ALA A 153 -12.58 -33.16 -66.33
C ALA A 153 -12.58 -32.39 -64.99
N HIS A 154 -13.64 -32.65 -64.23
CA HIS A 154 -13.81 -32.48 -62.79
C HIS A 154 -12.51 -32.54 -61.95
N HIS A 155 -12.37 -31.64 -60.98
CA HIS A 155 -12.47 -32.06 -59.57
C HIS A 155 -12.54 -30.86 -58.60
N SER A 156 -13.56 -30.94 -57.74
CA SER A 156 -13.68 -30.30 -56.44
C SER A 156 -12.51 -30.67 -55.52
N TYR A 157 -12.11 -29.78 -54.61
CA TYR A 157 -12.34 -29.90 -53.17
C TYR A 157 -11.61 -28.80 -52.38
N ASP A 158 -12.41 -28.12 -51.56
CA ASP A 158 -12.23 -27.73 -50.16
C ASP A 158 -11.14 -26.78 -49.64
N MET A 159 -11.68 -25.81 -48.89
CA MET A 159 -11.08 -25.04 -47.81
C MET A 159 -10.68 -25.90 -46.61
N ASN A 160 -9.64 -25.46 -45.90
CA ASN A 160 -9.37 -25.51 -44.44
C ASN A 160 -7.85 -25.27 -44.29
N THR A 161 -7.28 -24.51 -43.34
CA THR A 161 -7.72 -23.91 -42.07
C THR A 161 -6.72 -22.80 -41.74
#